data_AF-A0A6C0IJK5-F1
#
_entry.id   AF-A0A6C0IJK5-F1
#
_cell.length_a   1.000
_cell.length_b   1.000
_cell.length_c   1.000
_cell.angle_alpha   90.00
_cell.angle_beta   90.00
_cell.angle_gamma   90.00
#
_symmetry.space_group_name_H-M   'P 1'
#
loop_
_entity.id
_entity.type
_entity.pdbx_description
1 polymer ?
#
loop_
_entity_poly.entity_id
_entity_poly.type
_entity_poly.pdbx_seq_one_letter_code
_entity_poly.pdbx_strand_id
1 'polypeptide(L)'
;MSDTVDMSNDVISDKENSTMNTEDNLVQIEPEPTNESGVVDKLFAMDTPTMIMIFAGIVIVFYLLLGRLFGGSSDSGSPVNGFIGKMVDIVVFGSLILWGIFYYQSKSGDIMNEEDFSNFYNWVVEYLDDVNSMFSSGFLLLGLYLVVYLFAIPMTSQNKPISISIIETVLISTFVMIIFLSFFKHILDISIMDAIDAIKKAMFGETEEVVIPIDISGELQLPEEQDEVFNISTNSFTYEDAQAVCSIYDAELATYDQVEESYNNGAEWCSYGWSANQMAFFPTQKKTWEKLQKSDKHKNNCGRPGVNGGHIANPYIKFGVNCYGKKPKASDGDLKRMKANKVPELPPSKEDKERQDKIQKWKDNADEMLRVNAYNKKRWSKY
;
A
#
# COMPACT_ATOMS: atom_id res chain seq x y z
N MET A 1 62.62 11.77 -37.42
CA MET A 1 63.20 10.66 -38.19
C MET A 1 62.96 9.40 -37.37
N SER A 2 62.74 8.26 -38.03
CA SER A 2 61.73 7.27 -37.63
C SER A 2 60.28 7.79 -37.69
N ASP A 3 59.26 7.00 -38.01
CA ASP A 3 59.19 5.74 -38.80
C ASP A 3 57.71 5.43 -39.13
N THR A 4 57.41 4.84 -40.30
CA THR A 4 56.18 4.03 -40.52
C THR A 4 56.32 3.09 -41.74
N VAL A 5 56.40 1.79 -41.42
CA VAL A 5 56.05 0.59 -42.21
C VAL A 5 54.50 0.43 -42.20
N ASP A 6 53.76 -0.29 -43.05
CA ASP A 6 53.82 -0.76 -44.46
C ASP A 6 52.36 -1.27 -44.78
N MET A 7 51.93 -2.23 -45.63
CA MET A 7 52.53 -3.27 -46.50
C MET A 7 51.59 -3.65 -47.68
N SER A 8 52.18 -4.35 -48.65
CA SER A 8 51.76 -4.80 -49.99
C SER A 8 50.73 -5.95 -50.13
N ASN A 9 50.29 -6.19 -51.38
CA ASN A 9 49.68 -7.44 -51.91
C ASN A 9 50.74 -8.59 -51.94
N ASP A 10 50.49 -9.89 -52.24
CA ASP A 10 49.88 -10.46 -53.47
C ASP A 10 49.96 -12.05 -53.50
N VAL A 11 49.37 -12.72 -54.52
CA VAL A 11 49.69 -14.08 -55.09
C VAL A 11 49.37 -15.42 -54.32
N ILE A 12 48.21 -16.04 -54.68
CA ILE A 12 47.96 -17.37 -55.35
C ILE A 12 48.42 -18.77 -54.78
N SER A 13 47.48 -19.75 -54.86
CA SER A 13 47.59 -21.25 -54.89
C SER A 13 48.02 -22.05 -53.63
N ASP A 14 47.60 -23.31 -53.37
CA ASP A 14 46.70 -24.28 -54.06
C ASP A 14 46.11 -25.32 -53.06
N LYS A 15 44.85 -25.81 -53.26
CA LYS A 15 44.48 -27.25 -53.39
C LYS A 15 42.99 -27.64 -53.29
N GLU A 16 42.57 -28.43 -54.28
CA GLU A 16 41.72 -29.65 -54.26
C GLU A 16 40.52 -29.83 -53.27
N ASN A 17 39.31 -29.59 -53.80
CA ASN A 17 38.27 -30.61 -54.09
C ASN A 17 37.71 -31.54 -52.97
N SER A 18 36.45 -31.31 -52.55
CA SER A 18 35.43 -32.37 -52.34
C SER A 18 34.00 -31.79 -52.15
N THR A 19 33.00 -32.40 -52.81
CA THR A 19 31.55 -32.52 -52.43
C THR A 19 30.72 -31.29 -51.93
N MET A 20 29.44 -31.12 -52.28
CA MET A 20 28.58 -31.62 -53.39
C MET A 20 27.23 -30.85 -53.37
N ASN A 21 26.51 -30.85 -54.49
CA ASN A 21 25.08 -30.55 -54.63
C ASN A 21 24.56 -29.15 -54.24
N THR A 22 24.44 -28.32 -55.28
CA THR A 22 23.37 -27.35 -55.53
C THR A 22 22.03 -27.59 -54.82
N GLU A 23 21.44 -26.55 -54.24
CA GLU A 23 19.99 -26.39 -54.12
C GLU A 23 19.49 -25.42 -55.21
N ASP A 24 18.33 -25.70 -55.79
CA ASP A 24 17.64 -24.84 -56.78
C ASP A 24 16.20 -24.56 -56.31
N ASN A 25 15.62 -23.50 -56.86
CA ASN A 25 14.46 -22.76 -56.37
C ASN A 25 13.22 -23.60 -56.04
N LEU A 26 12.57 -23.27 -54.91
CA LEU A 26 11.14 -23.50 -54.72
C LEU A 26 10.48 -22.31 -53.99
N VAL A 27 9.43 -21.76 -54.59
CA VAL A 27 8.71 -20.58 -54.10
C VAL A 27 7.84 -20.95 -52.89
N GLN A 28 8.01 -20.22 -51.78
CA GLN A 28 7.06 -20.22 -50.68
C GLN A 28 5.96 -19.18 -50.95
N ILE A 29 4.69 -19.58 -50.77
CA ILE A 29 3.53 -18.70 -50.89
C ILE A 29 3.14 -18.25 -49.48
N GLU A 30 3.22 -16.95 -49.22
CA GLU A 30 2.80 -16.35 -47.96
C GLU A 30 1.26 -16.27 -47.91
N PRO A 31 0.59 -16.80 -46.88
CA PRO A 31 -0.87 -16.78 -46.80
C PRO A 31 -1.39 -15.44 -46.29
N GLU A 32 -2.40 -14.86 -46.95
CA GLU A 32 -3.11 -13.70 -46.41
C GLU A 32 -3.80 -14.05 -45.08
N PRO A 33 -3.71 -13.19 -44.04
CA PRO A 33 -4.50 -13.33 -42.83
C PRO A 33 -5.96 -12.94 -43.13
N THR A 34 -6.82 -13.94 -43.34
CA THR A 34 -8.26 -13.74 -43.53
C THR A 34 -8.89 -13.18 -42.25
N ASN A 35 -9.06 -11.86 -42.22
CA ASN A 35 -9.48 -11.10 -41.06
C ASN A 35 -11.01 -11.17 -40.81
N GLU A 36 -11.50 -12.36 -40.46
CA GLU A 36 -12.84 -12.55 -39.88
C GLU A 36 -12.91 -11.96 -38.46
N SER A 37 -12.81 -10.64 -38.37
CA SER A 37 -13.14 -9.87 -37.18
C SER A 37 -14.60 -10.10 -36.81
N GLY A 38 -14.83 -10.95 -35.82
CA GLY A 38 -16.14 -11.43 -35.42
C GLY A 38 -17.07 -10.30 -34.99
N VAL A 39 -18.37 -10.54 -35.11
CA VAL A 39 -19.38 -9.66 -34.50
C VAL A 39 -19.17 -9.55 -32.99
N VAL A 40 -18.64 -10.62 -32.38
CA VAL A 40 -18.23 -10.72 -30.96
C VAL A 40 -17.07 -9.78 -30.64
N ASP A 41 -15.99 -9.79 -31.44
CA ASP A 41 -14.81 -8.96 -31.22
C ASP A 41 -15.14 -7.46 -31.38
N LYS A 42 -15.98 -7.15 -32.37
CA LYS A 42 -16.54 -5.79 -32.56
C LYS A 42 -17.51 -5.38 -31.46
N LEU A 43 -18.09 -6.33 -30.73
CA LEU A 43 -18.87 -6.05 -29.52
C LEU A 43 -17.92 -5.65 -28.37
N PHE A 44 -16.92 -6.48 -28.08
CA PHE A 44 -15.99 -6.24 -26.96
C PHE A 44 -15.01 -5.09 -27.19
N ALA A 45 -14.84 -4.60 -28.43
CA ALA A 45 -14.08 -3.39 -28.74
C ALA A 45 -14.84 -2.06 -28.49
N MET A 46 -16.12 -2.09 -28.08
CA MET A 46 -16.88 -0.87 -27.75
C MET A 46 -16.60 -0.39 -26.32
N ASP A 47 -16.75 0.92 -26.12
CA ASP A 47 -16.54 1.59 -24.84
C ASP A 47 -17.60 1.18 -23.79
N THR A 48 -17.19 1.20 -22.52
CA THR A 48 -17.98 0.68 -21.39
C THR A 48 -19.42 1.21 -21.31
N PRO A 49 -19.73 2.52 -21.44
CA PRO A 49 -21.11 2.99 -21.38
C PRO A 49 -21.93 2.58 -22.62
N THR A 50 -21.32 2.51 -23.82
CA THR A 50 -21.99 1.94 -25.01
C THR A 50 -22.38 0.47 -24.79
N MET A 51 -21.48 -0.33 -24.20
CA MET A 51 -21.77 -1.73 -23.86
C MET A 51 -22.87 -1.88 -22.81
N ILE A 52 -22.92 -1.01 -21.80
CA ILE A 52 -24.00 -0.97 -20.80
C ILE A 52 -25.36 -0.64 -21.48
N MET A 53 -25.40 0.31 -22.41
CA MET A 53 -26.62 0.64 -23.16
C MET A 53 -27.10 -0.51 -24.05
N ILE A 54 -26.17 -1.21 -24.72
CA ILE A 54 -26.49 -2.39 -25.54
C ILE A 54 -27.03 -3.53 -24.65
N PHE A 55 -26.39 -3.80 -23.52
CA PHE A 55 -26.86 -4.83 -22.57
C PHE A 55 -28.26 -4.50 -22.02
N ALA A 56 -28.51 -3.25 -21.60
CA ALA A 56 -29.83 -2.82 -21.15
C ALA A 56 -30.89 -2.98 -22.25
N GLY A 57 -30.55 -2.64 -23.51
CA GLY A 57 -31.42 -2.86 -24.67
C GLY A 57 -31.74 -4.34 -24.89
N ILE A 58 -30.75 -5.24 -24.79
CA ILE A 58 -30.94 -6.69 -24.90
C ILE A 58 -31.84 -7.21 -23.79
N VAL A 59 -31.64 -6.79 -22.54
CA VAL A 59 -32.49 -7.18 -21.39
C VAL A 59 -33.94 -6.73 -21.59
N ILE A 60 -34.17 -5.50 -22.06
CA ILE A 60 -35.53 -4.99 -22.36
C ILE A 60 -36.17 -5.80 -23.50
N VAL A 61 -35.43 -6.10 -24.56
CA VAL A 61 -35.94 -6.92 -25.69
C VAL A 61 -36.26 -8.35 -25.24
N PHE A 62 -35.41 -8.98 -24.43
CA PHE A 62 -35.68 -10.31 -23.86
C PHE A 62 -36.90 -10.31 -22.92
N TYR A 63 -37.05 -9.29 -22.07
CA TYR A 63 -38.22 -9.13 -21.21
C TYR A 63 -39.53 -9.04 -22.02
N LEU A 64 -39.54 -8.22 -23.07
CA LEU A 64 -40.70 -8.06 -23.96
C LEU A 64 -40.99 -9.32 -24.80
N LEU A 65 -39.96 -10.01 -25.29
CA LEU A 65 -40.12 -11.27 -26.03
C LEU A 65 -40.63 -12.39 -25.14
N LEU A 66 -39.98 -12.64 -23.99
CA LEU A 66 -40.35 -13.75 -23.10
C LEU A 66 -41.68 -13.51 -22.39
N GLY A 67 -42.03 -12.26 -22.06
CA GLY A 67 -43.38 -11.90 -21.59
C GLY A 67 -44.47 -12.21 -22.61
N ARG A 68 -44.16 -12.15 -23.91
CA ARG A 68 -45.09 -12.50 -25.01
C ARG A 68 -45.10 -14.00 -25.35
N LEU A 69 -43.99 -14.70 -25.13
CA LEU A 69 -43.82 -16.12 -25.46
C LEU A 69 -44.31 -17.05 -24.33
N PHE A 70 -44.24 -16.60 -23.06
CA PHE A 70 -44.65 -17.37 -21.88
C PHE A 70 -45.84 -16.78 -21.11
N GLY A 71 -46.39 -15.62 -21.51
CA GLY A 71 -47.60 -15.03 -20.92
C GLY A 71 -48.91 -15.74 -21.28
N GLY A 72 -48.89 -17.08 -21.37
CA GLY A 72 -49.84 -17.86 -22.16
C GLY A 72 -50.42 -19.13 -21.51
N SER A 73 -50.52 -19.22 -20.19
CA SER A 73 -51.45 -20.16 -19.53
C SER A 73 -51.78 -19.80 -18.09
N SER A 74 -53.07 -19.82 -17.75
CA SER A 74 -53.61 -19.94 -16.39
C SER A 74 -53.46 -21.40 -15.93
N ASP A 75 -53.22 -21.70 -14.65
CA ASP A 75 -54.17 -21.46 -13.56
C ASP A 75 -53.52 -21.36 -12.15
N SER A 76 -54.36 -21.11 -11.13
CA SER A 76 -54.18 -21.34 -9.68
C SER A 76 -52.75 -21.39 -9.11
N GLY A 77 -52.25 -20.23 -8.62
CA GLY A 77 -51.00 -20.17 -7.84
C GLY A 77 -50.08 -18.97 -8.11
N SER A 78 -50.61 -17.89 -8.70
CA SER A 78 -49.81 -16.72 -9.15
C SER A 78 -48.50 -17.05 -9.91
N PRO A 79 -48.54 -17.83 -11.02
CA PRO A 79 -47.31 -18.26 -11.72
C PRO A 79 -46.38 -17.11 -12.14
N VAL A 80 -46.93 -15.92 -12.36
CA VAL A 80 -46.22 -14.67 -12.67
C VAL A 80 -45.17 -14.33 -11.62
N ASN A 81 -45.42 -14.57 -10.33
CA ASN A 81 -44.48 -14.23 -9.27
C ASN A 81 -43.22 -15.12 -9.34
N GLY A 82 -43.41 -16.43 -9.50
CA GLY A 82 -42.29 -17.37 -9.70
C GLY A 82 -41.54 -17.18 -11.02
N PHE A 83 -42.18 -16.59 -12.03
CA PHE A 83 -41.54 -16.20 -13.30
C PHE A 83 -40.68 -14.94 -13.13
N ILE A 84 -41.21 -13.88 -12.49
CA ILE A 84 -40.46 -12.66 -12.17
C ILE A 84 -39.23 -12.98 -11.32
N GLY A 85 -39.37 -13.85 -10.30
CA GLY A 85 -38.24 -14.24 -9.45
C GLY A 85 -37.08 -14.87 -10.25
N LYS A 86 -37.40 -15.80 -11.15
CA LYS A 86 -36.41 -16.45 -12.04
C LYS A 86 -35.78 -15.48 -13.04
N MET A 87 -36.52 -14.47 -13.51
CA MET A 87 -35.97 -13.43 -14.37
C MET A 87 -34.91 -12.59 -13.65
N VAL A 88 -35.16 -12.20 -12.39
CA VAL A 88 -34.18 -11.47 -11.56
C VAL A 88 -32.91 -12.30 -11.40
N ASP A 89 -33.04 -13.60 -11.10
CA ASP A 89 -31.89 -14.51 -11.00
C ASP A 89 -31.09 -14.61 -12.31
N ILE A 90 -31.77 -14.82 -13.45
CA ILE A 90 -31.11 -14.91 -14.77
C ILE A 90 -30.39 -13.60 -15.12
N VAL A 91 -31.00 -12.45 -14.86
CA VAL A 91 -30.39 -11.13 -15.15
C VAL A 91 -29.21 -10.85 -14.22
N VAL A 92 -29.32 -11.12 -12.91
CA VAL A 92 -28.23 -10.86 -11.96
C VAL A 92 -27.05 -11.80 -12.19
N PHE A 93 -27.27 -13.11 -12.29
CA PHE A 93 -26.18 -14.05 -12.55
C PHE A 93 -25.59 -13.88 -13.96
N GLY A 94 -26.41 -13.57 -14.97
CA GLY A 94 -25.93 -13.22 -16.31
C GLY A 94 -25.04 -11.97 -16.31
N SER A 95 -25.42 -10.93 -15.56
CA SER A 95 -24.62 -9.71 -15.40
C SER A 95 -23.29 -9.98 -14.69
N LEU A 96 -23.29 -10.81 -13.64
CA LEU A 96 -22.08 -11.20 -12.92
C LEU A 96 -21.12 -12.04 -13.79
N ILE A 97 -21.64 -12.96 -14.60
CA ILE A 97 -20.85 -13.74 -15.56
C ILE A 97 -20.24 -12.84 -16.62
N LEU A 98 -21.02 -11.92 -17.21
CA LEU A 98 -20.51 -10.94 -18.18
C LEU A 98 -19.46 -10.01 -17.58
N TRP A 99 -19.66 -9.54 -16.34
CA TRP A 99 -18.68 -8.73 -15.62
C TRP A 99 -17.38 -9.49 -15.35
N GLY A 100 -17.45 -10.76 -14.95
CA GLY A 100 -16.26 -11.60 -14.75
C GLY A 100 -15.48 -11.84 -16.06
N ILE A 101 -16.18 -12.07 -17.18
CA ILE A 101 -15.57 -12.19 -18.51
C ILE A 101 -14.92 -10.87 -18.96
N PHE A 102 -15.56 -9.73 -18.69
CA PHE A 102 -15.00 -8.41 -18.98
C PHE A 102 -13.77 -8.11 -18.11
N TYR A 103 -13.81 -8.41 -16.81
CA TYR A 103 -12.68 -8.24 -15.90
C TYR A 103 -11.47 -9.08 -16.34
N TYR A 104 -11.68 -10.35 -16.71
CA TYR A 104 -10.66 -11.24 -17.25
C TYR A 104 -9.98 -10.67 -18.50
N GLN A 105 -10.76 -10.18 -19.47
CA GLN A 105 -10.22 -9.55 -20.68
C GLN A 105 -9.50 -8.22 -20.35
N SER A 106 -10.04 -7.41 -19.44
CA SER A 106 -9.43 -6.16 -18.99
C SER A 106 -8.10 -6.34 -18.23
N LYS A 107 -7.81 -7.56 -17.76
CA LYS A 107 -6.55 -7.96 -17.10
C LYS A 107 -5.66 -8.83 -18.01
N SER A 108 -5.93 -8.86 -19.32
CA SER A 108 -5.11 -9.56 -20.33
C SER A 108 -4.92 -11.06 -20.09
N GLY A 109 -5.80 -11.70 -19.32
CA GLY A 109 -5.72 -13.12 -18.98
C GLY A 109 -5.23 -13.46 -17.56
N ASP A 110 -4.78 -12.47 -16.78
CA ASP A 110 -4.30 -12.67 -15.40
C ASP A 110 -5.46 -12.44 -14.40
N ILE A 111 -5.76 -13.42 -13.53
CA ILE A 111 -6.85 -13.32 -12.54
C ILE A 111 -6.30 -13.66 -11.15
N MET A 112 -6.72 -12.89 -10.14
CA MET A 112 -6.37 -13.10 -8.74
C MET A 112 -4.86 -12.99 -8.45
N ASN A 113 -4.18 -12.05 -9.11
CA ASN A 113 -2.81 -11.70 -8.75
C ASN A 113 -2.74 -11.25 -7.28
N GLU A 114 -1.59 -11.42 -6.64
CA GLU A 114 -1.37 -11.07 -5.24
C GLU A 114 -1.68 -9.59 -4.95
N GLU A 115 -1.41 -8.70 -5.91
CA GLU A 115 -1.81 -7.29 -5.87
C GLU A 115 -3.34 -7.11 -5.85
N ASP A 116 -4.10 -7.82 -6.69
CA ASP A 116 -5.57 -7.74 -6.71
C ASP A 116 -6.19 -8.32 -5.43
N PHE A 117 -5.64 -9.42 -4.91
CA PHE A 117 -6.07 -9.99 -3.65
C PHE A 117 -5.77 -9.05 -2.47
N SER A 118 -4.57 -8.46 -2.43
CA SER A 118 -4.17 -7.48 -1.42
C SER A 118 -5.06 -6.23 -1.48
N ASN A 119 -5.29 -5.66 -2.67
CA ASN A 119 -6.18 -4.51 -2.86
C ASN A 119 -7.62 -4.81 -2.42
N PHE A 120 -8.15 -5.99 -2.75
CA PHE A 120 -9.47 -6.42 -2.28
C PHE A 120 -9.51 -6.60 -0.75
N TYR A 121 -8.50 -7.25 -0.16
CA TYR A 121 -8.40 -7.45 1.27
C TYR A 121 -8.33 -6.12 2.03
N ASN A 122 -7.46 -5.20 1.59
CA ASN A 122 -7.30 -3.87 2.18
C ASN A 122 -8.60 -3.07 2.10
N TRP A 123 -9.31 -3.11 0.96
CA TRP A 123 -10.63 -2.48 0.82
C TRP A 123 -11.67 -3.09 1.78
N VAL A 124 -11.70 -4.42 1.94
CA VAL A 124 -12.59 -5.07 2.93
C VAL A 124 -12.24 -4.64 4.36
N VAL A 125 -10.96 -4.61 4.72
CA VAL A 125 -10.50 -4.21 6.07
C VAL A 125 -10.84 -2.74 6.35
N GLU A 126 -10.53 -1.83 5.43
CA GLU A 126 -10.86 -0.40 5.54
C GLU A 126 -12.38 -0.18 5.65
N TYR A 127 -13.18 -0.88 4.83
CA TYR A 127 -14.64 -0.81 4.89
C TYR A 127 -15.21 -1.37 6.20
N LEU A 128 -14.59 -2.40 6.80
CA LEU A 128 -15.06 -2.95 8.08
C LEU A 128 -14.62 -2.12 9.30
N ASP A 129 -13.59 -1.29 9.17
CA ASP A 129 -13.03 -0.48 10.26
C ASP A 129 -13.57 0.96 10.32
N ASP A 130 -14.05 1.53 9.21
CA ASP A 130 -14.64 2.88 9.18
C ASP A 130 -16.07 2.94 9.74
N VAL A 131 -16.31 3.95 10.58
CA VAL A 131 -17.62 4.29 11.16
C VAL A 131 -18.63 4.68 10.08
N ASN A 132 -18.20 5.33 8.98
CA ASN A 132 -19.11 5.71 7.89
C ASN A 132 -19.72 4.49 7.19
N SER A 133 -19.03 3.35 7.21
CA SER A 133 -19.52 2.10 6.62
C SER A 133 -20.78 1.56 7.30
N MET A 134 -21.00 1.87 8.60
CA MET A 134 -22.27 1.55 9.28
C MET A 134 -23.46 2.24 8.60
N PHE A 135 -23.30 3.52 8.26
CA PHE A 135 -24.34 4.29 7.57
C PHE A 135 -24.44 3.86 6.10
N SER A 136 -23.32 3.66 5.43
CA SER A 136 -23.26 3.21 4.03
C SER A 136 -23.98 1.86 3.82
N SER A 137 -23.65 0.84 4.62
CA SER A 137 -24.30 -0.48 4.54
C SER A 137 -25.78 -0.43 4.95
N GLY A 138 -26.16 0.41 5.92
CA GLY A 138 -27.57 0.67 6.25
C GLY A 138 -28.36 1.32 5.10
N PHE A 139 -27.80 2.31 4.42
CA PHE A 139 -28.40 2.90 3.21
C PHE A 139 -28.46 1.93 2.03
N LEU A 140 -27.46 1.05 1.88
CA LEU A 140 -27.43 0.02 0.84
C LEU A 140 -28.53 -1.03 1.06
N LEU A 141 -28.73 -1.49 2.30
CA LEU A 141 -29.87 -2.34 2.68
C LEU A 141 -31.23 -1.66 2.40
N LEU A 142 -31.38 -0.39 2.78
CA LEU A 142 -32.60 0.38 2.50
C LEU A 142 -32.83 0.53 0.99
N GLY A 143 -31.75 0.76 0.22
CA GLY A 143 -31.77 0.82 -1.24
C GLY A 143 -32.19 -0.50 -1.89
N LEU A 144 -31.72 -1.65 -1.37
CA LEU A 144 -32.16 -2.97 -1.83
C LEU A 144 -33.67 -3.15 -1.64
N TYR A 145 -34.20 -2.85 -0.45
CA TYR A 145 -35.64 -2.96 -0.20
C TYR A 145 -36.46 -1.95 -1.03
N LEU A 146 -35.95 -0.75 -1.29
CA LEU A 146 -36.56 0.22 -2.20
C LEU A 146 -36.66 -0.31 -3.63
N VAL A 147 -35.59 -0.92 -4.16
CA VAL A 147 -35.55 -1.53 -5.50
C VAL A 147 -36.49 -2.73 -5.56
N VAL A 148 -36.45 -3.63 -4.58
CA VAL A 148 -37.35 -4.78 -4.45
C VAL A 148 -38.82 -4.36 -4.44
N TYR A 149 -39.15 -3.28 -3.72
CA TYR A 149 -40.49 -2.70 -3.69
C TYR A 149 -40.89 -2.08 -5.04
N LEU A 150 -40.03 -1.25 -5.63
CA LEU A 150 -40.29 -0.52 -6.88
C LEU A 150 -40.54 -1.47 -8.07
N PHE A 151 -39.74 -2.54 -8.18
CA PHE A 151 -39.88 -3.57 -9.21
C PHE A 151 -40.84 -4.70 -8.83
N ALA A 152 -41.56 -4.59 -7.71
CA ALA A 152 -42.52 -5.57 -7.20
C ALA A 152 -41.96 -7.01 -7.11
N ILE A 153 -40.68 -7.14 -6.73
CA ILE A 153 -39.98 -8.42 -6.64
C ILE A 153 -40.56 -9.23 -5.47
N PRO A 154 -40.95 -10.50 -5.67
CA PRO A 154 -41.55 -11.31 -4.62
C PRO A 154 -40.55 -11.58 -3.48
N MET A 155 -40.94 -11.26 -2.24
CA MET A 155 -40.16 -11.57 -1.02
C MET A 155 -40.73 -12.70 -0.17
N THR A 156 -41.80 -13.36 -0.65
CA THR A 156 -42.36 -14.56 0.01
C THR A 156 -41.37 -15.72 -0.06
N SER A 157 -41.23 -16.48 1.02
CA SER A 157 -40.25 -17.58 1.18
C SER A 157 -40.27 -18.67 0.09
N GLN A 158 -41.38 -18.85 -0.64
CA GLN A 158 -41.49 -19.81 -1.74
C GLN A 158 -41.11 -19.27 -3.13
N ASN A 159 -41.10 -17.95 -3.33
CA ASN A 159 -40.93 -17.32 -4.66
C ASN A 159 -39.79 -16.28 -4.72
N LYS A 160 -39.07 -16.06 -3.63
CA LYS A 160 -37.97 -15.09 -3.55
C LYS A 160 -36.83 -15.48 -4.51
N PRO A 161 -36.27 -14.53 -5.29
CA PRO A 161 -35.10 -14.80 -6.13
C PRO A 161 -33.92 -15.30 -5.28
N ILE A 162 -33.17 -16.27 -5.78
CA ILE A 162 -31.98 -16.81 -5.11
C ILE A 162 -30.92 -15.71 -4.98
N SER A 163 -30.72 -14.92 -6.04
CA SER A 163 -29.84 -13.75 -6.08
C SER A 163 -30.16 -12.74 -4.98
N ILE A 164 -31.42 -12.28 -4.90
CA ILE A 164 -31.87 -11.35 -3.85
C ILE A 164 -31.74 -11.98 -2.46
N SER A 165 -31.94 -13.29 -2.30
CA SER A 165 -31.73 -13.94 -1.01
C SER A 165 -30.26 -14.05 -0.61
N ILE A 166 -29.34 -14.26 -1.55
CA ILE A 166 -27.89 -14.21 -1.29
C ILE A 166 -27.48 -12.78 -0.94
N ILE A 167 -27.87 -11.80 -1.75
CA ILE A 167 -27.52 -10.37 -1.57
C ILE A 167 -28.05 -9.85 -0.22
N GLU A 168 -29.31 -10.11 0.13
CA GLU A 168 -29.86 -9.73 1.43
C GLU A 168 -29.13 -10.41 2.60
N THR A 169 -28.83 -11.72 2.49
CA THR A 169 -28.12 -12.45 3.55
C THR A 169 -26.71 -11.91 3.76
N VAL A 170 -25.96 -11.65 2.68
CA VAL A 170 -24.63 -11.05 2.75
C VAL A 170 -24.68 -9.66 3.38
N LEU A 171 -25.56 -8.78 2.90
CA LEU A 171 -25.65 -7.41 3.40
C LEU A 171 -26.09 -7.33 4.86
N ILE A 172 -27.05 -8.15 5.30
CA ILE A 172 -27.45 -8.22 6.71
C ILE A 172 -26.31 -8.78 7.57
N SER A 173 -25.62 -9.84 7.11
CA SER A 173 -24.47 -10.41 7.81
C SER A 173 -23.34 -9.38 7.98
N THR A 174 -22.97 -8.68 6.90
CA THR A 174 -21.97 -7.59 6.93
C THR A 174 -22.41 -6.43 7.82
N PHE A 175 -23.67 -5.98 7.74
CA PHE A 175 -24.19 -4.90 8.60
C PHE A 175 -24.12 -5.26 10.09
N VAL A 176 -24.54 -6.47 10.47
CA VAL A 176 -24.44 -6.98 11.84
C VAL A 176 -22.98 -7.13 12.27
N MET A 177 -22.09 -7.58 11.36
CA MET A 177 -20.66 -7.70 11.64
C MET A 177 -20.00 -6.33 11.87
N ILE A 178 -20.30 -5.30 11.06
CA ILE A 178 -19.77 -3.94 11.28
C ILE A 178 -20.28 -3.37 12.61
N ILE A 179 -21.57 -3.57 12.96
CA ILE A 179 -22.09 -3.18 14.29
C ILE A 179 -21.34 -3.89 15.42
N PHE A 180 -21.03 -5.18 15.27
CA PHE A 180 -20.26 -5.95 16.24
C PHE A 180 -18.82 -5.43 16.36
N LEU A 181 -18.10 -5.23 15.25
CA LEU A 181 -16.74 -4.68 15.27
C LEU A 181 -16.70 -3.27 15.89
N SER A 182 -17.65 -2.41 15.51
CA SER A 182 -17.85 -1.06 16.04
C SER A 182 -18.10 -1.05 17.55
N PHE A 183 -18.85 -2.03 18.09
CA PHE A 183 -19.04 -2.19 19.54
C PHE A 183 -17.71 -2.44 20.27
N PHE A 184 -16.88 -3.38 19.80
CA PHE A 184 -15.58 -3.65 20.43
C PHE A 184 -14.63 -2.46 20.32
N LYS A 185 -14.58 -1.81 19.15
CA LYS A 185 -13.75 -0.65 18.88
C LYS A 185 -14.13 0.58 19.72
N HIS A 186 -15.41 0.92 19.83
CA HIS A 186 -15.86 2.18 20.43
C HIS A 186 -16.44 2.09 21.84
N ILE A 187 -16.82 0.90 22.32
CA ILE A 187 -17.37 0.70 23.68
C ILE A 187 -16.38 -0.07 24.57
N LEU A 188 -15.50 -0.91 24.01
CA LEU A 188 -14.48 -1.65 24.76
C LEU A 188 -13.04 -1.14 24.56
N ASP A 189 -12.80 -0.18 23.64
CA ASP A 189 -11.47 0.33 23.25
C ASP A 189 -10.50 -0.77 22.75
N ILE A 190 -11.07 -1.82 22.13
CA ILE A 190 -10.32 -2.97 21.58
C ILE A 190 -10.51 -3.01 20.08
N SER A 191 -9.44 -2.72 19.33
CA SER A 191 -9.37 -3.02 17.91
C SER A 191 -9.30 -4.54 17.71
N ILE A 192 -10.30 -5.10 17.02
CA ILE A 192 -10.30 -6.51 16.65
C ILE A 192 -9.25 -6.80 15.57
N MET A 193 -8.90 -5.84 14.71
CA MET A 193 -7.83 -6.02 13.72
C MET A 193 -6.47 -6.13 14.40
N ASP A 194 -6.15 -5.24 15.37
CA ASP A 194 -4.91 -5.33 16.17
C ASP A 194 -4.83 -6.67 16.93
N ALA A 195 -5.97 -7.18 17.42
CA ALA A 195 -6.04 -8.49 18.08
C ALA A 195 -5.85 -9.66 17.10
N ILE A 196 -6.41 -9.58 15.89
CA ILE A 196 -6.21 -10.57 14.82
C ILE A 196 -4.75 -10.57 14.35
N ASP A 197 -4.12 -9.40 14.17
CA ASP A 197 -2.71 -9.29 13.80
C ASP A 197 -1.78 -9.79 14.91
N ALA A 198 -2.08 -9.50 16.18
CA ALA A 198 -1.36 -10.07 17.31
C ALA A 198 -1.48 -11.62 17.35
N ILE A 199 -2.67 -12.16 17.08
CA ILE A 199 -2.91 -13.61 16.99
C ILE A 199 -2.22 -14.21 15.76
N LYS A 200 -2.25 -13.54 14.60
CA LYS A 200 -1.57 -13.94 13.37
C LYS A 200 -0.06 -14.00 13.59
N LYS A 201 0.52 -12.95 14.19
CA LYS A 201 1.95 -12.88 14.53
C LYS A 201 2.35 -13.92 15.57
N ALA A 202 1.47 -14.26 16.52
CA ALA A 202 1.70 -15.31 17.50
C ALA A 202 1.53 -16.76 16.97
N MET A 203 0.67 -16.99 15.98
CA MET A 203 0.43 -18.34 15.42
C MET A 203 1.27 -18.66 14.18
N PHE A 204 1.57 -17.66 13.34
CA PHE A 204 2.24 -17.85 12.05
C PHE A 204 3.64 -17.24 11.98
N GLY A 205 4.03 -16.39 12.95
CA GLY A 205 5.40 -15.93 13.13
C GLY A 205 6.00 -15.26 11.89
N GLU A 206 5.58 -14.03 11.58
CA GLU A 206 6.07 -13.28 10.43
C GLU A 206 7.59 -13.07 10.47
N THR A 207 8.31 -13.87 9.66
CA THR A 207 9.70 -13.67 9.31
C THR A 207 9.80 -12.47 8.37
N GLU A 208 10.22 -11.32 8.90
CA GLU A 208 10.64 -10.19 8.07
C GLU A 208 11.90 -10.61 7.27
N GLU A 209 11.83 -10.61 5.94
CA GLU A 209 12.94 -10.98 5.08
C GLU A 209 14.05 -9.92 5.12
N VAL A 210 15.04 -10.11 6.00
CA VAL A 210 16.27 -9.34 5.97
C VAL A 210 17.11 -9.82 4.78
N VAL A 211 17.24 -8.99 3.75
CA VAL A 211 18.09 -9.25 2.58
C VAL A 211 19.57 -9.11 2.98
N ILE A 212 20.15 -10.20 3.47
CA ILE A 212 21.58 -10.29 3.79
C ILE A 212 22.37 -10.67 2.53
N PRO A 213 23.43 -9.93 2.14
CA PRO A 213 24.35 -10.37 1.10
C PRO A 213 25.13 -11.60 1.58
N ILE A 214 24.93 -12.74 0.91
CA ILE A 214 25.53 -14.02 1.29
C ILE A 214 27.05 -14.00 1.07
N ASP A 215 27.83 -14.21 2.13
CA ASP A 215 29.16 -14.80 2.06
C ASP A 215 29.12 -16.24 2.63
N ILE A 216 30.02 -17.11 2.16
CA ILE A 216 29.81 -18.56 2.18
C ILE A 216 30.52 -19.22 3.37
N SER A 217 29.91 -19.10 4.55
CA SER A 217 30.19 -19.97 5.70
C SER A 217 28.88 -20.41 6.36
N GLY A 218 28.48 -21.67 6.12
CA GLY A 218 27.17 -22.19 6.46
C GLY A 218 26.96 -22.54 7.93
N GLU A 219 26.93 -21.55 8.81
CA GLU A 219 26.46 -21.67 10.19
C GLU A 219 25.44 -20.55 10.47
N LEU A 220 24.20 -20.93 10.82
CA LEU A 220 23.10 -19.98 10.99
C LEU A 220 23.25 -19.25 12.33
N GLN A 221 24.06 -18.18 12.33
CA GLN A 221 24.04 -17.20 13.39
C GLN A 221 22.66 -16.53 13.41
N LEU A 222 21.85 -16.88 14.42
CA LEU A 222 20.77 -16.00 14.87
C LEU A 222 21.37 -14.60 15.09
N PRO A 223 20.66 -13.50 14.76
CA PRO A 223 21.12 -12.17 15.11
C PRO A 223 21.41 -12.15 16.61
N GLU A 224 22.69 -11.98 16.99
CA GLU A 224 23.03 -11.84 18.39
C GLU A 224 22.26 -10.64 18.96
N GLU A 225 21.76 -10.78 20.18
CA GLU A 225 21.26 -9.64 20.96
C GLU A 225 22.46 -8.76 21.33
N GLN A 226 22.96 -8.01 20.34
CA GLN A 226 24.09 -7.10 20.48
C GLN A 226 23.71 -5.96 21.42
N ASP A 227 24.69 -5.51 22.20
CA ASP A 227 24.51 -4.38 23.10
C ASP A 227 24.28 -3.08 22.29
N GLU A 228 23.29 -2.28 22.69
CA GLU A 228 23.05 -0.97 22.09
C GLU A 228 22.82 0.10 23.16
N VAL A 229 22.91 1.37 22.79
CA VAL A 229 22.58 2.48 23.69
C VAL A 229 21.07 2.70 23.74
N PHE A 230 20.48 2.60 24.93
CA PHE A 230 19.08 2.93 25.17
C PHE A 230 18.91 4.02 26.22
N ASN A 231 17.94 4.92 25.99
CA ASN A 231 17.64 6.04 26.89
C ASN A 231 16.38 5.78 27.72
N ILE A 232 16.53 5.90 29.04
CA ILE A 232 15.45 5.94 30.01
C ILE A 232 15.11 7.42 30.24
N SER A 233 14.08 7.89 29.54
CA SER A 233 13.75 9.33 29.41
C SER A 233 13.15 9.99 30.67
N THR A 234 12.88 9.23 31.73
CA THR A 234 12.32 9.75 32.99
C THR A 234 13.36 10.59 33.74
N ASN A 235 13.23 11.93 33.68
CA ASN A 235 14.15 12.86 34.34
C ASN A 235 13.99 12.85 35.88
N SER A 236 14.47 11.80 36.55
CA SER A 236 14.27 11.55 37.98
C SER A 236 15.46 10.88 38.68
N PHE A 237 16.59 10.68 37.98
CA PHE A 237 17.77 9.98 38.48
C PHE A 237 18.98 10.92 38.65
N THR A 238 19.67 10.82 39.79
CA THR A 238 21.02 11.36 40.01
C THR A 238 22.05 10.50 39.29
N TYR A 239 23.31 10.92 39.24
CA TYR A 239 24.39 10.09 38.71
C TYR A 239 24.61 8.77 39.50
N GLU A 240 24.27 8.75 40.79
CA GLU A 240 24.33 7.55 41.63
C GLU A 240 23.14 6.63 41.35
N ASP A 241 21.91 7.18 41.32
CA ASP A 241 20.71 6.43 40.90
C ASP A 241 20.90 5.81 39.50
N ALA A 242 21.53 6.54 38.58
CA ALA A 242 21.68 6.17 37.18
C ALA A 242 22.51 4.89 36.97
N GLN A 243 23.52 4.66 37.82
CA GLN A 243 24.32 3.43 37.80
C GLN A 243 23.43 2.23 38.14
N ALA A 244 22.72 2.31 39.27
CA ALA A 244 21.79 1.26 39.70
C ALA A 244 20.65 1.03 38.70
N VAL A 245 20.19 2.07 37.99
CA VAL A 245 19.15 1.97 36.95
C VAL A 245 19.61 1.14 35.75
N CYS A 246 20.86 1.27 35.28
CA CYS A 246 21.34 0.41 34.19
C CYS A 246 21.56 -1.04 34.64
N SER A 247 22.03 -1.25 35.88
CA SER A 247 22.21 -2.61 36.43
C SER A 247 20.91 -3.41 36.59
N ILE A 248 19.73 -2.79 36.52
CA ILE A 248 18.42 -3.49 36.45
C ILE A 248 18.23 -4.22 35.11
N TYR A 249 18.97 -3.82 34.07
CA TYR A 249 18.90 -4.35 32.70
C TYR A 249 20.18 -5.11 32.30
N ASP A 250 20.97 -5.55 33.28
CA ASP A 250 22.32 -6.14 33.08
C ASP A 250 23.25 -5.24 32.22
N ALA A 251 23.06 -3.92 32.32
CA ALA A 251 23.70 -2.90 31.49
C ALA A 251 24.55 -1.92 32.32
N GLU A 252 25.50 -1.25 31.65
CA GLU A 252 26.32 -0.18 32.25
C GLU A 252 25.89 1.21 31.74
N LEU A 253 26.44 2.29 32.32
CA LEU A 253 26.25 3.64 31.80
C LEU A 253 26.99 3.82 30.47
N ALA A 254 26.28 4.22 29.41
CA ALA A 254 26.87 4.37 28.08
C ALA A 254 28.00 5.42 28.06
N THR A 255 29.10 5.11 27.37
CA THR A 255 30.24 6.01 27.13
C THR A 255 29.88 7.10 26.11
N TYR A 256 30.76 8.10 25.92
CA TYR A 256 30.59 9.07 24.82
C TYR A 256 30.58 8.36 23.47
N ASP A 257 31.57 7.48 23.24
CA ASP A 257 31.80 6.83 21.96
C ASP A 257 30.60 5.96 21.54
N GLN A 258 30.01 5.23 22.50
CA GLN A 258 28.78 4.45 22.29
C GLN A 258 27.57 5.35 21.96
N VAL A 259 27.44 6.50 22.62
CA VAL A 259 26.38 7.48 22.31
C VAL A 259 26.59 8.11 20.94
N GLU A 260 27.84 8.39 20.54
CA GLU A 260 28.18 8.90 19.21
C GLU A 260 27.97 7.85 18.10
N GLU A 261 28.30 6.59 18.35
CA GLU A 261 27.96 5.47 17.47
C GLU A 261 26.45 5.32 17.30
N SER A 262 25.67 5.36 18.39
CA SER A 262 24.20 5.34 18.31
C SER A 262 23.65 6.52 17.48
N TYR A 263 24.25 7.71 17.60
CA TYR A 263 23.91 8.89 16.79
C TYR A 263 24.24 8.67 15.31
N ASN A 264 25.40 8.11 14.99
CA ASN A 264 25.81 7.81 13.61
C ASN A 264 24.87 6.76 12.97
N ASN A 265 24.38 5.81 13.77
CA ASN A 265 23.36 4.83 13.39
C ASN A 265 21.91 5.38 13.45
N GLY A 266 21.73 6.71 13.61
CA GLY A 266 20.46 7.40 13.42
C GLY A 266 19.68 7.73 14.70
N ALA A 267 20.19 7.43 15.89
CA ALA A 267 19.48 7.66 17.14
C ALA A 267 19.20 9.16 17.41
N GLU A 268 18.02 9.44 17.95
CA GLU A 268 17.65 10.74 18.54
C GLU A 268 16.58 10.57 19.62
N TRP A 269 16.83 11.14 20.81
CA TRP A 269 15.86 11.12 21.91
C TRP A 269 15.66 12.48 22.62
N CYS A 270 16.46 13.51 22.29
CA CYS A 270 16.22 14.92 22.68
C CYS A 270 16.07 15.20 24.20
N SER A 271 16.46 14.26 25.07
CA SER A 271 16.44 14.41 26.55
C SER A 271 17.75 13.93 27.15
N TYR A 272 18.31 14.71 28.07
CA TYR A 272 19.53 14.34 28.80
C TYR A 272 19.37 12.99 29.51
N GLY A 273 20.29 12.07 29.24
CA GLY A 273 20.54 10.90 30.07
C GLY A 273 21.93 10.98 30.70
N TRP A 274 22.05 10.56 31.96
CA TRP A 274 23.35 10.29 32.57
C TRP A 274 24.10 9.20 31.79
N SER A 275 25.41 9.39 31.64
CA SER A 275 26.37 8.56 30.91
C SER A 275 27.64 8.40 31.74
N ALA A 276 28.54 7.49 31.34
CA ALA A 276 29.79 7.23 32.07
C ALA A 276 30.62 8.51 32.33
N ASN A 277 31.38 8.52 33.42
CA ASN A 277 32.23 9.63 33.86
C ASN A 277 31.48 10.92 34.25
N GLN A 278 30.29 10.80 34.85
CA GLN A 278 29.44 11.93 35.29
C GLN A 278 29.11 12.92 34.15
N MET A 279 29.00 12.39 32.95
CA MET A 279 28.53 13.11 31.76
C MET A 279 27.00 12.98 31.67
N ALA A 280 26.33 13.98 31.10
CA ALA A 280 24.95 13.83 30.64
C ALA A 280 24.87 14.16 29.16
N PHE A 281 24.32 13.25 28.35
CA PHE A 281 24.31 13.34 26.89
C PHE A 281 22.93 13.08 26.27
N PHE A 282 22.70 13.65 25.09
CA PHE A 282 21.62 13.26 24.18
C PHE A 282 22.00 13.50 22.70
N PRO A 283 21.66 12.59 21.76
CA PRO A 283 21.86 12.78 20.34
C PRO A 283 20.67 13.48 19.68
N THR A 284 20.91 14.17 18.55
CA THR A 284 19.86 14.80 17.74
C THR A 284 20.24 14.82 16.27
N GLN A 285 19.37 14.30 15.40
CA GLN A 285 19.65 14.20 13.98
C GLN A 285 19.56 15.55 13.27
N LYS A 286 20.47 15.79 12.31
CA LYS A 286 20.51 17.03 11.52
C LYS A 286 19.17 17.33 10.84
N LYS A 287 18.51 16.30 10.30
CA LYS A 287 17.19 16.38 9.65
C LYS A 287 16.07 16.85 10.59
N THR A 288 16.12 16.44 11.86
CA THR A 288 15.16 16.85 12.88
C THR A 288 15.46 18.27 13.37
N TRP A 289 16.73 18.59 13.62
CA TRP A 289 17.15 19.95 13.94
C TRP A 289 16.75 20.97 12.85
N GLU A 290 16.99 20.65 11.57
CA GLU A 290 16.60 21.49 10.42
C GLU A 290 15.07 21.69 10.28
N LYS A 291 14.24 20.72 10.72
CA LYS A 291 12.79 20.92 10.83
C LYS A 291 12.46 21.91 11.96
N LEU A 292 13.03 21.70 13.14
CA LEU A 292 12.78 22.52 14.34
C LEU A 292 13.18 23.99 14.11
N GLN A 293 14.26 24.25 13.36
CA GLN A 293 14.68 25.61 12.99
C GLN A 293 13.62 26.47 12.27
N LYS A 294 12.63 25.84 11.61
CA LYS A 294 11.58 26.52 10.83
C LYS A 294 10.40 27.02 11.66
N SER A 295 10.35 26.73 12.95
CA SER A 295 9.28 27.19 13.85
C SER A 295 9.84 28.01 14.99
N ASP A 296 9.45 29.28 15.10
CA ASP A 296 9.92 30.18 16.16
C ASP A 296 9.64 29.65 17.58
N LYS A 297 8.62 28.79 17.73
CA LYS A 297 8.28 28.10 18.99
C LYS A 297 9.22 26.95 19.35
N HIS A 298 9.89 26.34 18.36
CA HIS A 298 10.66 25.10 18.51
C HIS A 298 12.13 25.21 18.08
N LYS A 299 12.55 26.38 17.60
CA LYS A 299 13.88 26.68 17.03
C LYS A 299 15.09 26.32 17.90
N ASN A 300 14.93 26.21 19.22
CA ASN A 300 16.01 25.85 20.15
C ASN A 300 15.76 24.50 20.86
N ASN A 301 14.74 23.74 20.45
CA ASN A 301 14.51 22.39 20.96
C ASN A 301 15.60 21.44 20.43
N CYS A 302 15.96 20.43 21.23
CA CYS A 302 16.97 19.42 20.86
C CYS A 302 18.37 19.98 20.54
N GLY A 303 18.71 21.18 21.02
CA GLY A 303 20.09 21.70 20.98
C GLY A 303 20.63 21.93 19.56
N ARG A 304 21.68 21.18 19.20
CA ARG A 304 22.37 21.21 17.90
C ARG A 304 22.47 19.79 17.30
N PRO A 305 22.77 19.62 16.00
CA PRO A 305 23.05 18.31 15.44
C PRO A 305 24.26 17.63 16.11
N GLY A 306 24.23 16.30 16.24
CA GLY A 306 25.26 15.51 16.91
C GLY A 306 24.93 15.17 18.36
N VAL A 307 25.96 14.75 19.11
CA VAL A 307 25.85 14.52 20.56
C VAL A 307 25.91 15.86 21.31
N ASN A 308 24.89 16.11 22.12
CA ASN A 308 24.74 17.29 22.97
C ASN A 308 25.01 16.93 24.43
N GLY A 309 25.57 17.86 25.20
CA GLY A 309 25.81 17.69 26.63
C GLY A 309 27.27 17.78 27.04
N GLY A 310 27.63 17.13 28.15
CA GLY A 310 28.97 17.21 28.74
C GLY A 310 29.00 16.82 30.23
N HIS A 311 30.12 17.10 30.90
CA HIS A 311 30.29 16.84 32.33
C HIS A 311 29.38 17.74 33.19
N ILE A 312 28.70 17.14 34.16
CA ILE A 312 27.77 17.84 35.06
C ILE A 312 28.37 17.88 36.46
N ALA A 313 28.83 19.05 36.90
CA ALA A 313 29.54 19.21 38.17
C ALA A 313 28.71 18.90 39.44
N ASN A 314 27.37 18.84 39.34
CA ASN A 314 26.48 18.45 40.42
C ASN A 314 25.84 17.08 40.12
N PRO A 315 26.26 15.98 40.77
CA PRO A 315 25.72 14.65 40.52
C PRO A 315 24.25 14.50 40.96
N TYR A 316 23.76 15.40 41.83
CA TYR A 316 22.39 15.35 42.36
C TYR A 316 21.33 15.93 41.43
N ILE A 317 21.71 16.44 40.24
CA ILE A 317 20.74 16.87 39.22
C ILE A 317 19.98 15.65 38.70
N LYS A 318 18.65 15.79 38.55
CA LYS A 318 17.78 14.72 38.08
C LYS A 318 17.65 14.76 36.55
N PHE A 319 18.21 13.75 35.89
CA PHE A 319 18.10 13.48 34.46
C PHE A 319 17.55 12.07 34.20
N GLY A 320 17.37 11.71 32.93
CA GLY A 320 17.21 10.33 32.51
C GLY A 320 18.53 9.55 32.60
N VAL A 321 18.60 8.41 31.94
CA VAL A 321 19.82 7.57 31.90
C VAL A 321 20.06 7.05 30.49
N ASN A 322 21.32 7.05 30.04
CA ASN A 322 21.77 6.35 28.84
C ASN A 322 22.49 5.08 29.29
N CYS A 323 21.88 3.92 29.05
CA CYS A 323 22.50 2.62 29.34
C CYS A 323 23.06 2.00 28.06
N TYR A 324 24.12 1.21 28.18
CA TYR A 324 24.67 0.38 27.11
C TYR A 324 24.63 -1.08 27.57
N GLY A 325 24.02 -1.94 26.76
CA GLY A 325 23.79 -3.34 27.06
C GLY A 325 22.62 -3.89 26.25
N LYS A 326 22.13 -5.08 26.61
CA LYS A 326 20.91 -5.65 26.03
C LYS A 326 19.68 -4.82 26.39
N LYS A 327 19.16 -4.10 25.38
CA LYS A 327 17.98 -3.25 25.53
C LYS A 327 16.73 -4.06 25.87
N PRO A 328 15.91 -3.63 26.86
CA PRO A 328 14.68 -4.32 27.21
C PRO A 328 13.67 -4.30 26.06
N LYS A 329 12.93 -5.40 25.90
CA LYS A 329 11.84 -5.52 24.92
C LYS A 329 10.78 -4.46 25.21
N ALA A 330 10.43 -3.66 24.20
CA ALA A 330 9.55 -2.51 24.34
C ALA A 330 8.15 -2.91 24.82
N SER A 331 7.62 -2.21 25.82
CA SER A 331 6.22 -2.38 26.24
C SER A 331 5.25 -1.66 25.30
N ASP A 332 3.96 -1.99 25.36
CA ASP A 332 2.91 -1.21 24.66
C ASP A 332 2.95 0.28 25.04
N GLY A 333 3.38 0.60 26.27
CA GLY A 333 3.59 1.97 26.72
C GLY A 333 4.74 2.66 26.01
N ASP A 334 5.84 1.94 25.72
CA ASP A 334 6.97 2.45 24.93
C ASP A 334 6.59 2.61 23.47
N LEU A 335 5.87 1.64 22.89
CA LEU A 335 5.39 1.72 21.51
C LEU A 335 4.40 2.88 21.33
N LYS A 336 3.50 3.10 22.29
CA LYS A 336 2.60 4.28 22.31
C LYS A 336 3.37 5.59 22.47
N ARG A 337 4.37 5.66 23.37
CA ARG A 337 5.28 6.83 23.50
C ARG A 337 6.06 7.10 22.21
N MET A 338 6.62 6.07 21.56
CA MET A 338 7.36 6.19 20.31
C MET A 338 6.48 6.70 19.17
N LYS A 339 5.25 6.17 19.04
CA LYS A 339 4.27 6.65 18.05
C LYS A 339 3.88 8.12 18.30
N ALA A 340 3.77 8.54 19.57
CA ALA A 340 3.44 9.92 19.95
C ALA A 340 4.62 10.91 19.86
N ASN A 341 5.86 10.45 20.07
CA ASN A 341 7.09 11.26 20.02
C ASN A 341 7.58 11.53 18.59
N LYS A 342 6.84 11.13 17.55
CA LYS A 342 7.08 11.61 16.19
C LYS A 342 7.06 13.14 16.19
N VAL A 343 8.16 13.75 15.72
CA VAL A 343 8.27 15.21 15.54
C VAL A 343 7.02 15.71 14.82
N PRO A 344 6.17 16.54 15.45
CA PRO A 344 4.90 16.95 14.87
C PRO A 344 5.10 17.53 13.47
N GLU A 345 4.18 17.23 12.56
CA GLU A 345 4.18 17.85 11.24
C GLU A 345 3.87 19.34 11.40
N LEU A 346 4.95 20.13 11.50
CA LEU A 346 4.88 21.56 11.67
C LEU A 346 4.09 22.14 10.48
N PRO A 347 2.99 22.89 10.71
CA PRO A 347 2.27 23.51 9.62
C PRO A 347 3.25 24.41 8.84
N PRO A 348 3.15 24.48 7.50
CA PRO A 348 4.09 25.24 6.68
C PRO A 348 4.16 26.69 7.19
N SER A 349 5.39 27.20 7.33
CA SER A 349 5.59 28.58 7.79
C SER A 349 4.85 29.56 6.89
N LYS A 350 4.54 30.77 7.38
CA LYS A 350 3.88 31.78 6.54
C LYS A 350 4.64 32.03 5.24
N GLU A 351 5.98 32.02 5.30
CA GLU A 351 6.84 32.17 4.12
C GLU A 351 6.80 30.95 3.18
N ASP A 352 6.80 29.73 3.72
CA ASP A 352 6.67 28.51 2.91
C ASP A 352 5.29 28.42 2.25
N LYS A 353 4.22 28.83 2.96
CA LYS A 353 2.87 28.93 2.39
C LYS A 353 2.83 30.01 1.30
N GLU A 354 3.30 31.23 1.56
CA GLU A 354 3.38 32.27 0.53
C GLU A 354 4.24 31.84 -0.67
N ARG A 355 5.26 31.00 -0.47
CA ARG A 355 6.08 30.43 -1.54
C ARG A 355 5.32 29.37 -2.32
N GLN A 356 4.57 28.49 -1.65
CA GLN A 356 3.70 27.50 -2.28
C GLN A 356 2.55 28.16 -3.05
N ASP A 357 1.88 29.16 -2.48
CA ASP A 357 0.84 29.95 -3.13
C ASP A 357 1.38 30.64 -4.41
N LYS A 358 2.61 31.19 -4.35
CA LYS A 358 3.31 31.74 -5.53
C LYS A 358 3.64 30.65 -6.57
N ILE A 359 4.18 29.50 -6.15
CA ILE A 359 4.49 28.37 -7.06
C ILE A 359 3.22 27.84 -7.72
N GLN A 360 2.12 27.69 -6.97
CA GLN A 360 0.85 27.19 -7.49
C GLN A 360 0.27 28.19 -8.49
N LYS A 361 0.24 29.49 -8.18
CA LYS A 361 -0.14 30.52 -9.15
C LYS A 361 0.68 30.43 -10.45
N TRP A 362 2.00 30.20 -10.38
CA TRP A 362 2.85 30.04 -11.56
C TRP A 362 2.58 28.72 -12.33
N LYS A 363 2.11 27.65 -11.67
CA LYS A 363 1.64 26.43 -12.33
C LYS A 363 0.28 26.64 -13.02
N ASP A 364 -0.68 27.20 -12.30
CA ASP A 364 -2.05 27.42 -12.77
C ASP A 364 -2.10 28.34 -14.01
N ASN A 365 -1.09 29.21 -14.16
CA ASN A 365 -0.94 30.15 -15.27
C ASN A 365 0.29 29.82 -16.15
N ALA A 366 0.79 28.57 -16.12
CA ALA A 366 2.06 28.21 -16.75
C ALA A 366 2.06 28.46 -18.26
N ASP A 367 1.05 28.00 -18.98
CA ASP A 367 1.00 28.10 -20.45
C ASP A 367 0.88 29.56 -20.96
N GLU A 368 0.28 30.44 -20.15
CA GLU A 368 0.17 31.87 -20.48
C GLU A 368 1.42 32.68 -20.08
N MET A 369 1.98 32.40 -18.89
CA MET A 369 2.98 33.27 -18.24
C MET A 369 4.41 32.70 -18.25
N LEU A 370 4.62 31.40 -18.46
CA LEU A 370 5.94 30.74 -18.42
C LEU A 370 6.37 30.24 -19.80
N ARG A 371 7.11 31.07 -20.53
CA ARG A 371 7.66 30.70 -21.85
C ARG A 371 9.00 29.97 -21.73
N VAL A 372 8.94 28.64 -21.81
CA VAL A 372 10.14 27.78 -21.94
C VAL A 372 10.71 27.91 -23.36
N ASN A 373 12.02 28.13 -23.47
CA ASN A 373 12.71 28.18 -24.77
C ASN A 373 13.06 26.78 -25.27
N ALA A 374 12.88 26.55 -26.57
CA ALA A 374 13.38 25.37 -27.26
C ALA A 374 14.91 25.29 -27.20
N TYR A 375 15.45 24.08 -27.02
CA TYR A 375 16.89 23.80 -26.94
C TYR A 375 17.70 24.40 -28.11
N ASN A 376 17.12 24.46 -29.31
CA ASN A 376 17.59 25.33 -30.39
C ASN A 376 16.47 25.58 -31.43
N LYS A 377 16.77 26.39 -32.46
CA LYS A 377 15.83 26.74 -33.56
C LYS A 377 15.24 25.56 -34.35
N LYS A 378 15.66 24.31 -34.11
CA LYS A 378 15.19 23.09 -34.79
C LYS A 378 14.74 21.97 -33.85
N ARG A 379 14.92 22.09 -32.53
CA ARG A 379 14.58 21.03 -31.55
C ARG A 379 14.13 21.62 -30.22
N TRP A 380 13.06 21.05 -29.65
CA TRP A 380 12.54 21.42 -28.32
C TRP A 380 13.48 20.98 -27.20
N SER A 381 13.94 19.74 -27.21
CA SER A 381 14.83 19.13 -26.22
C SER A 381 16.24 18.90 -26.78
N LYS A 382 17.19 18.62 -25.87
CA LYS A 382 18.52 18.07 -26.20
C LYS A 382 18.44 16.62 -26.69
N TYR A 383 17.53 15.87 -26.08
CA TYR A 383 17.22 14.47 -26.37
C TYR A 383 16.23 14.45 -27.55
#